data_AF-A0A2E5B766-F1
#
_entry.id   AF-A0A2E5B766-F1
#
_cell.length_a   1.000
_cell.length_b   1.000
_cell.length_c   1.000
_cell.angle_alpha   90.00
_cell.angle_beta   90.00
_cell.angle_gamma   90.00
#
_symmetry.space_group_name_H-M   'P 1'
#
loop_
_entity.id
_entity.type
_entity.pdbx_description
1 polymer ?
#
loop_
_entity_poly.entity_id
_entity_poly.type
_entity_poly.pdbx_seq_one_letter_code
_entity_poly.pdbx_strand_id
1 'polypeptide(L)'
;MDANDLLAVSPKLLAQAILHRRERLAEIIPEDLEERKEELIDAEPKAKSARQERDKINSKVASLKNERDSAQKEARELFERSNEIREQLISEGGMKNPDPKWAKEKLSAKLQSLENQLETSAGTHKTEEKFINEMKNLIKEHEEWVEERTASQPLVKEMKDSRDKARKLLDSAQKAHDAMVELAQSNEEMHESFMKWEGARTRAESRTMRLSNALSSSQDALEFWKVRVENDDFDDLLIDANRVRNGGQSSKAIARTRKIEKESRQNKDLGVEEE
;
A
#
# COMPACT_ATOMS: atom_id res chain seq x y z
N MET A 1 32.63 -8.47 -37.41
CA MET A 1 33.00 -7.21 -38.07
C MET A 1 34.17 -6.64 -37.32
N ASP A 2 35.25 -6.34 -38.03
CA ASP A 2 36.38 -5.59 -37.49
C ASP A 2 36.02 -4.10 -37.42
N ALA A 3 36.73 -3.30 -36.62
CA ALA A 3 36.48 -1.87 -36.45
C ALA A 3 36.65 -1.09 -37.76
N ASN A 4 37.57 -1.51 -38.62
CA ASN A 4 37.75 -0.94 -39.96
C ASN A 4 36.58 -1.23 -40.90
N ASP A 5 35.94 -2.40 -40.77
CA ASP A 5 34.76 -2.76 -41.57
C ASP A 5 33.57 -1.85 -41.22
N LEU A 6 33.38 -1.55 -39.93
CA LEU A 6 32.31 -0.67 -39.45
C LEU A 6 32.46 0.78 -39.94
N LEU A 7 33.70 1.25 -40.10
CA LEU A 7 34.01 2.59 -40.61
C LEU A 7 33.86 2.70 -42.14
N ALA A 8 33.91 1.58 -42.85
CA ALA A 8 33.74 1.52 -44.31
C ALA A 8 32.26 1.42 -44.73
N VAL A 9 31.33 1.19 -43.81
CA VAL A 9 29.89 1.07 -44.12
C VAL A 9 29.31 2.45 -44.43
N SER A 10 28.64 2.59 -45.58
CA SER A 10 27.95 3.84 -45.93
C SER A 10 26.70 4.06 -45.07
N PRO A 11 26.33 5.31 -44.76
CA PRO A 11 25.09 5.62 -44.04
C PRO A 11 23.84 5.04 -44.72
N LYS A 12 23.83 5.04 -46.05
CA LYS A 12 22.75 4.44 -46.85
C LYS A 12 22.60 2.94 -46.60
N LEU A 13 23.71 2.19 -46.54
CA LEU A 13 23.69 0.76 -46.26
C LEU A 13 23.21 0.46 -44.83
N LEU A 14 23.61 1.29 -43.86
CA LEU A 14 23.10 1.20 -42.48
C LEU A 14 21.59 1.51 -42.42
N ALA A 15 21.13 2.56 -43.10
CA ALA A 15 19.72 2.93 -43.17
C ALA A 15 18.88 1.81 -43.81
N GLN A 16 19.35 1.19 -44.89
CA GLN A 16 18.72 0.02 -45.51
C GLN A 16 18.67 -1.19 -44.56
N ALA A 17 19.74 -1.45 -43.80
CA ALA A 17 19.74 -2.51 -42.79
C ALA A 17 18.75 -2.24 -41.64
N ILE A 18 18.62 -0.98 -41.21
CA ILE A 18 17.62 -0.54 -40.23
C ILE A 18 16.22 -0.75 -40.77
N LEU A 19 15.93 -0.33 -42.01
CA LEU A 19 14.65 -0.53 -42.69
C LEU A 19 14.27 -2.00 -42.72
N HIS A 20 15.13 -2.87 -43.25
CA HIS A 20 14.85 -4.31 -43.33
C HIS A 20 14.60 -4.95 -41.96
N ARG A 21 15.27 -4.48 -40.89
CA ARG A 21 14.97 -4.94 -39.53
C ARG A 21 13.59 -4.46 -39.07
N ARG A 22 13.22 -3.21 -39.36
CA ARG A 22 11.96 -2.60 -38.95
C ARG A 22 10.76 -3.14 -39.75
N GLU A 23 10.94 -3.50 -41.01
CA GLU A 23 9.93 -4.17 -41.83
C GLU A 23 9.58 -5.53 -41.25
N ARG A 24 10.59 -6.37 -40.94
CA ARG A 24 10.37 -7.65 -40.25
C ARG A 24 9.66 -7.49 -38.90
N LEU A 25 10.00 -6.45 -38.14
CA LEU A 25 9.29 -6.16 -36.87
C LEU A 25 7.84 -5.75 -37.11
N ALA A 26 7.56 -4.96 -38.16
CA ALA A 26 6.20 -4.56 -38.51
C ALA A 26 5.35 -5.74 -39.03
N GLU A 27 5.97 -6.79 -39.56
CA GLU A 27 5.31 -8.03 -39.96
C GLU A 27 4.97 -8.94 -38.77
N ILE A 28 5.90 -9.10 -37.82
CA ILE A 28 5.76 -10.07 -36.71
C ILE A 28 4.95 -9.50 -35.54
N ILE A 29 5.19 -8.24 -35.17
CA ILE A 29 4.60 -7.65 -33.96
C ILE A 29 3.05 -7.67 -33.96
N PRO A 30 2.33 -7.44 -35.08
CA PRO A 30 0.87 -7.44 -35.07
C PRO A 30 0.23 -8.76 -34.59
N GLU A 31 0.76 -9.91 -35.01
CA GLU A 31 0.27 -11.22 -34.58
C GLU A 31 0.50 -11.41 -33.07
N ASP A 32 1.73 -11.17 -32.61
CA ASP A 32 2.07 -11.20 -31.19
C ASP A 32 1.24 -10.21 -30.36
N LEU A 33 0.92 -9.04 -30.91
CA LEU A 33 0.12 -8.01 -30.25
C LEU A 33 -1.32 -8.48 -30.05
N GLU A 34 -1.91 -9.15 -31.06
CA GLU A 34 -3.27 -9.67 -31.00
C GLU A 34 -3.38 -10.74 -29.91
N GLU A 35 -2.45 -11.70 -29.88
CA GLU A 35 -2.40 -12.73 -28.83
C GLU A 35 -2.33 -12.12 -27.42
N ARG A 36 -1.51 -11.08 -27.24
CA ARG A 36 -1.37 -10.41 -25.93
C ARG A 36 -2.58 -9.54 -25.56
N LYS A 37 -3.31 -9.02 -26.55
CA LYS A 37 -4.60 -8.36 -26.33
C LYS A 37 -5.66 -9.36 -25.88
N GLU A 38 -5.72 -10.54 -26.49
CA GLU A 38 -6.63 -11.62 -26.05
C GLU A 38 -6.32 -12.05 -24.61
N GLU A 39 -5.04 -12.26 -24.28
CA GLU A 39 -4.60 -12.53 -22.90
C GLU A 39 -5.08 -11.44 -21.91
N LEU A 40 -5.00 -10.17 -22.32
CA LEU A 40 -5.43 -9.04 -21.49
C LEU A 40 -6.95 -9.02 -21.32
N ILE A 41 -7.70 -9.18 -22.41
CA ILE A 41 -9.18 -9.24 -22.41
C ILE A 41 -9.67 -10.35 -21.49
N ASP A 42 -8.98 -11.50 -21.46
CA ASP A 42 -9.30 -12.62 -20.58
C ASP A 42 -8.92 -12.38 -19.11
N ALA A 43 -7.84 -11.64 -18.86
CA ALA A 43 -7.32 -11.39 -17.51
C ALA A 43 -8.08 -10.27 -16.78
N GLU A 44 -8.52 -9.23 -17.51
CA GLU A 44 -9.25 -8.09 -16.97
C GLU A 44 -10.50 -8.45 -16.15
N PRO A 45 -11.46 -9.24 -16.66
CA PRO A 45 -12.68 -9.57 -15.91
C PRO A 45 -12.36 -10.41 -14.67
N LYS A 46 -11.35 -11.28 -14.74
CA LYS A 46 -10.92 -12.13 -13.61
C LYS A 46 -10.28 -11.29 -12.51
N ALA A 47 -9.39 -10.36 -12.87
CA ALA A 47 -8.79 -9.41 -11.93
C ALA A 47 -9.85 -8.50 -11.30
N LYS A 48 -10.79 -7.97 -12.10
CA LYS A 48 -11.90 -7.15 -11.62
C LYS A 48 -12.80 -7.89 -10.64
N SER A 49 -13.19 -9.12 -10.96
CA SER A 49 -14.00 -9.96 -10.08
C SER A 49 -13.27 -10.29 -8.78
N ALA A 50 -12.01 -10.72 -8.85
CA ALA A 50 -11.20 -11.02 -7.66
C ALA A 50 -11.01 -9.78 -6.77
N ARG A 51 -10.81 -8.60 -7.37
CA ARG A 51 -10.74 -7.33 -6.64
C ARG A 51 -12.04 -7.03 -5.91
N GLN A 52 -13.19 -7.18 -6.58
CA GLN A 52 -14.49 -6.93 -5.97
C GLN A 52 -14.77 -7.87 -4.80
N GLU A 53 -14.47 -9.17 -4.92
CA GLU A 53 -14.66 -10.12 -3.84
C GLU A 53 -13.75 -9.82 -2.64
N ARG A 54 -12.47 -9.53 -2.89
CA ARG A 54 -11.54 -9.09 -1.84
C ARG A 54 -12.03 -7.82 -1.15
N ASP A 55 -12.47 -6.82 -1.91
CA ASP A 55 -12.92 -5.53 -1.36
C ASP A 55 -14.22 -5.68 -0.53
N LYS A 56 -15.10 -6.61 -0.91
CA LYS A 56 -16.29 -6.98 -0.12
C LYS A 56 -15.91 -7.62 1.22
N ILE A 57 -14.92 -8.51 1.26
CA ILE A 57 -14.48 -9.11 2.53
C ILE A 57 -13.75 -8.06 3.39
N ASN A 58 -12.87 -7.27 2.79
CA ASN A 58 -12.16 -6.22 3.50
C ASN A 58 -13.11 -5.18 4.12
N SER A 59 -14.19 -4.80 3.42
CA SER A 59 -15.19 -3.89 3.99
C SER A 59 -15.93 -4.51 5.16
N LYS A 60 -16.28 -5.80 5.11
CA LYS A 60 -16.87 -6.54 6.25
C LYS A 60 -15.91 -6.61 7.44
N VAL A 61 -14.64 -6.93 7.20
CA VAL A 61 -13.61 -6.96 8.26
C VAL A 61 -13.43 -5.57 8.87
N ALA A 62 -13.43 -4.51 8.05
CA ALA A 62 -13.35 -3.14 8.54
C ALA A 62 -14.57 -2.75 9.40
N SER A 63 -15.78 -3.13 9.01
CA SER A 63 -16.98 -2.87 9.82
C SER A 63 -16.94 -3.62 11.16
N LEU A 64 -16.51 -4.88 11.17
CA LEU A 64 -16.40 -5.66 12.41
C LEU A 64 -15.31 -5.11 13.34
N LYS A 65 -14.20 -4.61 12.80
CA LYS A 65 -13.17 -3.90 13.59
C LYS A 65 -13.76 -2.66 14.26
N ASN A 66 -14.48 -1.84 13.50
CA ASN A 66 -15.12 -0.65 14.05
C ASN A 66 -16.12 -1.00 15.15
N GLU A 67 -16.96 -2.02 14.95
CA GLU A 67 -17.93 -2.49 15.95
C GLU A 67 -17.24 -3.01 17.22
N ARG A 68 -16.20 -3.82 17.07
CA ARG A 68 -15.39 -4.33 18.18
C ARG A 68 -14.78 -3.18 18.98
N ASP A 69 -14.12 -2.26 18.30
CA ASP A 69 -13.39 -1.16 18.93
C ASP A 69 -14.35 -0.17 19.61
N SER A 70 -15.49 0.14 18.99
CA SER A 70 -16.52 0.98 19.62
C SER A 70 -17.13 0.32 20.85
N ALA A 71 -17.44 -0.99 20.77
CA ALA A 71 -18.02 -1.71 21.89
C ALA A 71 -17.04 -1.85 23.07
N GLN A 72 -15.75 -2.09 22.80
CA GLN A 72 -14.72 -2.11 23.84
C GLN A 72 -14.57 -0.75 24.52
N LYS A 73 -14.56 0.34 23.74
CA LYS A 73 -14.47 1.71 24.26
C LYS A 73 -15.69 2.08 25.12
N GLU A 74 -16.90 1.81 24.63
CA GLU A 74 -18.13 2.09 25.39
C GLU A 74 -18.22 1.26 26.67
N ALA A 75 -17.81 -0.02 26.63
CA ALA A 75 -17.74 -0.86 27.81
C ALA A 75 -16.81 -0.26 28.87
N ARG A 76 -15.64 0.25 28.44
CA ARG A 76 -14.69 0.91 29.33
C ARG A 76 -15.27 2.18 29.97
N GLU A 77 -15.89 3.06 29.18
CA GLU A 77 -16.50 4.28 29.72
C GLU A 77 -17.57 3.96 30.77
N LEU A 78 -18.34 2.88 30.56
CA LEU A 78 -19.31 2.40 31.54
C LEU A 78 -18.63 1.82 32.80
N PHE A 79 -17.45 1.18 32.68
CA PHE A 79 -16.65 0.78 33.84
C PHE A 79 -16.16 1.97 34.65
N GLU A 80 -15.64 2.99 33.98
CA GLU A 80 -15.16 4.20 34.63
C GLU A 80 -16.31 4.91 35.38
N ARG A 81 -17.47 5.10 34.73
CA ARG A 81 -18.67 5.64 35.40
C ARG A 81 -19.14 4.79 36.57
N SER A 82 -19.18 3.47 36.41
CA SER A 82 -19.57 2.55 37.49
C SER A 82 -18.61 2.63 38.68
N ASN A 83 -17.32 2.86 38.43
CA ASN A 83 -16.31 3.10 39.45
C ASN A 83 -16.46 4.46 40.14
N GLU A 84 -16.80 5.53 39.40
CA GLU A 84 -17.07 6.86 39.96
C GLU A 84 -18.31 6.85 40.88
N ILE A 85 -19.41 6.24 40.44
CA ILE A 85 -20.63 6.08 41.26
C ILE A 85 -20.32 5.31 42.55
N ARG A 86 -19.46 4.28 42.46
CA ARG A 86 -18.98 3.56 43.65
C ARG A 86 -18.19 4.47 44.60
N GLU A 87 -17.33 5.34 44.08
CA GLU A 87 -16.53 6.28 44.88
C GLU A 87 -17.40 7.30 45.61
N GLN A 88 -18.44 7.80 44.95
CA GLN A 88 -19.46 8.65 45.57
C GLN A 88 -20.15 7.91 46.73
N LEU A 89 -20.60 6.67 46.49
CA LEU A 89 -21.22 5.83 47.52
C LEU A 89 -20.31 5.54 48.74
N ILE A 90 -19.01 5.37 48.51
CA ILE A 90 -18.02 5.21 49.57
C ILE A 90 -17.86 6.51 50.36
N SER A 91 -17.75 7.66 49.67
CA SER A 91 -17.57 8.98 50.29
C SER A 91 -18.77 9.43 51.13
N GLU A 92 -19.98 9.07 50.70
CA GLU A 92 -21.23 9.36 51.41
C GLU A 92 -21.47 8.41 52.60
N GLY A 93 -20.55 7.49 52.88
CA GLY A 93 -20.66 6.52 53.98
C GLY A 93 -21.73 5.45 53.74
N GLY A 94 -22.26 5.35 52.52
CA GLY A 94 -23.30 4.40 52.13
C GLY A 94 -22.81 2.95 52.00
N MET A 95 -21.50 2.71 52.00
CA MET A 95 -20.89 1.40 51.76
C MET A 95 -20.11 0.90 52.99
N LYS A 96 -20.59 -0.17 53.62
CA LYS A 96 -19.95 -0.81 54.79
C LYS A 96 -18.81 -1.70 54.30
N ASN A 97 -17.56 -1.30 54.56
CA ASN A 97 -16.29 -1.86 54.01
C ASN A 97 -16.08 -1.65 52.50
N PRO A 98 -15.58 -0.46 52.11
CA PRO A 98 -14.99 -0.24 50.79
C PRO A 98 -13.80 -1.18 50.55
N ASP A 99 -13.64 -1.62 49.30
CA ASP A 99 -12.47 -2.34 48.81
C ASP A 99 -11.17 -1.58 49.16
N PRO A 100 -10.05 -2.23 49.52
CA PRO A 100 -8.82 -1.50 49.78
C PRO A 100 -8.31 -0.84 48.49
N LYS A 101 -7.83 0.41 48.59
CA LYS A 101 -7.39 1.25 47.46
C LYS A 101 -6.44 0.55 46.47
N TRP A 102 -5.66 -0.45 46.92
CA TRP A 102 -4.73 -1.22 46.10
C TRP A 102 -5.40 -2.15 45.07
N ALA A 103 -6.60 -2.66 45.33
CA ALA A 103 -7.33 -3.50 44.38
C ALA A 103 -7.83 -2.69 43.17
N LYS A 104 -8.23 -1.43 43.41
CA LYS A 104 -8.62 -0.43 42.40
C LYS A 104 -7.44 -0.03 41.50
N GLU A 105 -6.33 0.39 42.09
CA GLU A 105 -5.12 0.79 41.33
C GLU A 105 -4.59 -0.37 40.50
N LYS A 106 -4.68 -1.59 41.02
CA LYS A 106 -4.30 -2.79 40.28
C LYS A 106 -5.22 -3.05 39.09
N LEU A 107 -6.53 -2.82 39.21
CA LEU A 107 -7.50 -3.03 38.13
C LEU A 107 -7.35 -2.01 37.01
N SER A 108 -7.27 -0.72 37.33
CA SER A 108 -7.10 0.36 36.35
C SER A 108 -5.73 0.30 35.68
N ALA A 109 -4.67 0.03 36.45
CA ALA A 109 -3.33 -0.17 35.91
C ALA A 109 -3.27 -1.42 35.03
N LYS A 110 -4.01 -2.48 35.38
CA LYS A 110 -4.09 -3.68 34.53
C LYS A 110 -4.80 -3.37 33.23
N LEU A 111 -6.00 -2.76 33.24
CA LEU A 111 -6.72 -2.35 32.03
C LEU A 111 -5.86 -1.45 31.13
N GLN A 112 -5.20 -0.44 31.70
CA GLN A 112 -4.31 0.46 30.96
C GLN A 112 -3.05 -0.25 30.43
N SER A 113 -2.49 -1.21 31.18
CA SER A 113 -1.36 -2.03 30.72
C SER A 113 -1.75 -2.97 29.58
N LEU A 114 -2.95 -3.56 29.62
CA LEU A 114 -3.47 -4.43 28.58
C LEU A 114 -3.74 -3.64 27.30
N GLU A 115 -4.25 -2.42 27.41
CA GLU A 115 -4.46 -1.50 26.27
C GLU A 115 -3.13 -1.03 25.68
N ASN A 116 -2.18 -0.58 26.49
CA ASN A 116 -0.85 -0.25 26.01
C ASN A 116 -0.21 -1.44 25.30
N GLN A 117 -0.41 -2.66 25.81
CA GLN A 117 0.05 -3.89 25.13
C GLN A 117 -0.71 -4.15 23.83
N LEU A 118 -2.01 -3.89 23.76
CA LEU A 118 -2.81 -3.99 22.52
C LEU A 118 -2.32 -2.99 21.46
N GLU A 119 -2.04 -1.75 21.86
CA GLU A 119 -1.57 -0.68 20.96
C GLU A 119 -0.12 -0.88 20.52
N THR A 120 0.76 -1.41 21.39
CA THR A 120 2.20 -1.55 21.11
C THR A 120 2.62 -2.93 20.61
N SER A 121 1.84 -3.98 20.88
CA SER A 121 2.12 -5.31 20.32
C SER A 121 1.40 -5.48 18.99
N ALA A 122 2.08 -6.07 18.01
CA ALA A 122 1.44 -6.65 16.83
C ALA A 122 0.66 -7.91 17.25
N GLY A 123 -0.36 -7.73 18.08
CA GLY A 123 -1.09 -8.79 18.74
C GLY A 123 -1.78 -9.70 17.73
N THR A 124 -1.51 -11.01 17.83
CA THR A 124 -2.30 -12.04 17.14
C THR A 124 -3.74 -12.06 17.70
N HIS A 125 -4.74 -12.51 16.94
CA HIS A 125 -6.12 -12.69 17.44
C HIS A 125 -6.23 -13.31 18.85
N LYS A 126 -5.31 -14.22 19.21
CA LYS A 126 -5.24 -14.84 20.55
C LYS A 126 -4.93 -13.89 21.71
N THR A 127 -4.21 -12.80 21.48
CA THR A 127 -3.96 -11.79 22.53
C THR A 127 -5.19 -10.93 22.74
N GLU A 128 -5.89 -10.56 21.66
CA GLU A 128 -7.16 -9.83 21.72
C GLU A 128 -8.24 -10.63 22.46
N GLU A 129 -8.39 -11.92 22.16
CA GLU A 129 -9.31 -12.83 22.85
C GLU A 129 -9.00 -12.92 24.35
N LYS A 130 -7.71 -13.01 24.73
CA LYS A 130 -7.29 -13.00 26.14
C LYS A 130 -7.69 -11.69 26.84
N PHE A 131 -7.53 -10.54 26.17
CA PHE A 131 -7.91 -9.26 26.74
C PHE A 131 -9.41 -9.15 26.98
N ILE A 132 -10.24 -9.57 26.02
CA ILE A 132 -11.70 -9.56 26.19
C ILE A 132 -12.12 -10.50 27.33
N ASN A 133 -11.49 -11.68 27.44
CA ASN A 133 -11.74 -12.62 28.53
C ASN A 133 -11.29 -12.10 29.90
N GLU A 134 -10.13 -11.43 29.98
CA GLU A 134 -9.68 -10.77 31.20
C GLU A 134 -10.65 -9.67 31.62
N MET A 135 -11.11 -8.83 30.68
CA MET A 135 -12.14 -7.83 30.96
C MET A 135 -13.39 -8.50 31.52
N LYS A 136 -13.94 -9.54 30.87
CA LYS A 136 -15.12 -10.26 31.37
C LYS A 136 -14.94 -10.84 32.77
N ASN A 137 -13.78 -11.42 33.06
CA ASN A 137 -13.49 -11.97 34.39
C ASN A 137 -13.46 -10.88 35.46
N LEU A 138 -12.86 -9.72 35.18
CA LEU A 138 -12.84 -8.58 36.12
C LEU A 138 -14.25 -8.06 36.44
N ILE A 139 -15.16 -8.08 35.44
CA ILE A 139 -16.57 -7.71 35.65
C ILE A 139 -17.25 -8.68 36.59
N LYS A 140 -17.06 -9.98 36.33
CA LYS A 140 -17.70 -11.05 37.09
C LYS A 140 -17.25 -11.04 38.55
N GLU A 141 -15.95 -10.93 38.82
CA GLU A 141 -15.41 -10.84 40.19
C GLU A 141 -16.01 -9.64 40.94
N HIS A 142 -16.24 -8.52 40.25
CA HIS A 142 -16.83 -7.33 40.85
C HIS A 142 -18.36 -7.44 41.02
N GLU A 143 -19.08 -8.15 40.14
CA GLU A 143 -20.52 -8.42 40.26
C GLU A 143 -20.81 -9.29 41.49
N GLU A 144 -20.09 -10.40 41.64
CA GLU A 144 -20.23 -11.34 42.77
C GLU A 144 -20.04 -10.63 44.12
N TRP A 145 -19.12 -9.67 44.19
CA TRP A 145 -18.90 -8.84 45.38
C TRP A 145 -20.03 -7.84 45.68
N VAL A 146 -20.63 -7.23 44.65
CA VAL A 146 -21.72 -6.24 44.83
C VAL A 146 -23.04 -6.92 45.20
N GLU A 147 -23.30 -8.10 44.64
CA GLU A 147 -24.50 -8.89 44.94
C GLU A 147 -24.56 -9.33 46.41
N GLU A 148 -23.42 -9.62 47.04
CA GLU A 148 -23.36 -9.97 48.46
C GLU A 148 -23.76 -8.82 49.40
N ARG A 149 -23.82 -7.56 48.96
CA ARG A 149 -23.80 -6.41 49.90
C ARG A 149 -24.75 -5.23 49.71
N THR A 150 -25.66 -5.19 48.73
CA THR A 150 -26.57 -4.03 48.62
C THR A 150 -27.92 -4.31 47.97
N ALA A 151 -29.01 -3.92 48.66
CA ALA A 151 -30.39 -4.05 48.17
C ALA A 151 -31.26 -2.77 48.26
N SER A 152 -30.72 -1.58 48.59
CA SER A 152 -31.63 -0.45 48.88
C SER A 152 -31.07 0.97 48.66
N GLN A 153 -30.38 1.23 47.53
CA GLN A 153 -29.99 2.60 47.12
C GLN A 153 -30.13 2.82 45.59
N PRO A 154 -30.64 3.98 45.11
CA PRO A 154 -30.81 4.29 43.69
C PRO A 154 -29.49 4.26 42.89
N LEU A 155 -28.40 4.76 43.47
CA LEU A 155 -27.06 4.77 42.85
C LEU A 155 -26.51 3.35 42.63
N VAL A 156 -26.88 2.38 43.48
CA VAL A 156 -26.52 0.97 43.29
C VAL A 156 -27.21 0.39 42.05
N LYS A 157 -28.45 0.81 41.77
CA LYS A 157 -29.17 0.39 40.56
C LYS A 157 -28.49 0.92 39.30
N GLU A 158 -28.14 2.21 39.28
CA GLU A 158 -27.41 2.82 38.16
C GLU A 158 -26.03 2.18 37.94
N MET A 159 -25.35 1.83 39.04
CA MET A 159 -24.09 1.08 39.02
C MET A 159 -24.26 -0.35 38.46
N LYS A 160 -25.36 -1.05 38.76
CA LYS A 160 -25.68 -2.36 38.16
C LYS A 160 -26.03 -2.24 36.68
N ASP A 161 -26.89 -1.28 36.33
CA ASP A 161 -27.32 -1.04 34.95
C ASP A 161 -26.14 -0.69 34.02
N SER A 162 -25.17 0.09 34.52
CA SER A 162 -23.94 0.41 33.77
C SER A 162 -23.07 -0.81 33.52
N ARG A 163 -22.94 -1.73 34.49
CA ARG A 163 -22.18 -2.97 34.34
C ARG A 163 -22.85 -3.97 33.41
N ASP A 164 -24.16 -4.16 33.54
CA ASP A 164 -24.94 -5.03 32.65
C ASP A 164 -24.80 -4.59 31.18
N LYS A 165 -24.82 -3.28 30.95
CA LYS A 165 -24.56 -2.71 29.61
C LYS A 165 -23.14 -2.97 29.14
N ALA A 166 -22.15 -2.75 30.00
CA ALA A 166 -20.75 -2.99 29.66
C ALA A 166 -20.47 -4.47 29.31
N ARG A 167 -21.09 -5.40 30.04
CA ARG A 167 -21.02 -6.84 29.76
C ARG A 167 -21.60 -7.18 28.39
N LYS A 168 -22.79 -6.67 28.07
CA LYS A 168 -23.42 -6.88 26.76
C LYS A 168 -22.56 -6.34 25.62
N LEU A 169 -21.91 -5.19 25.83
CA LEU A 169 -20.98 -4.61 24.86
C LEU A 169 -19.75 -5.49 24.66
N LEU A 170 -19.15 -6.04 25.73
CA LEU A 170 -18.03 -6.98 25.60
C LEU A 170 -18.43 -8.31 24.95
N ASP A 171 -19.66 -8.79 25.17
CA ASP A 171 -20.19 -9.93 24.43
C ASP A 171 -20.35 -9.62 22.93
N SER A 172 -20.76 -8.40 22.58
CA SER A 172 -20.79 -7.93 21.19
C SER A 172 -19.39 -7.84 20.59
N ALA A 173 -18.43 -7.27 21.32
CA ALA A 173 -17.04 -7.17 20.89
C ALA A 173 -16.42 -8.55 20.65
N GLN A 174 -16.70 -9.53 21.52
CA GLN A 174 -16.25 -10.90 21.33
C GLN A 174 -16.84 -11.53 20.07
N LYS A 175 -18.15 -11.37 19.84
CA LYS A 175 -18.81 -11.89 18.62
C LYS A 175 -18.24 -11.28 17.35
N ALA A 176 -17.99 -9.96 17.36
CA ALA A 176 -17.38 -9.26 16.23
C ALA A 176 -15.95 -9.76 15.97
N HIS A 177 -15.16 -9.97 17.04
CA HIS A 177 -13.83 -10.57 16.95
C HIS A 177 -13.88 -12.00 16.38
N ASP A 178 -14.76 -12.86 16.89
CA ASP A 178 -14.86 -14.26 16.42
C ASP A 178 -15.25 -14.32 14.94
N ALA A 179 -16.22 -13.49 14.52
CA ALA A 179 -16.58 -13.35 13.11
C ALA A 179 -15.42 -12.84 12.24
N MET A 180 -14.56 -11.94 12.76
CA MET A 180 -13.36 -11.53 12.04
C MET A 180 -12.35 -12.67 11.88
N VAL A 181 -12.16 -13.49 12.91
CA VAL A 181 -11.24 -14.63 12.87
C VAL A 181 -11.72 -15.66 11.84
N GLU A 182 -13.02 -15.94 11.79
CA GLU A 182 -13.61 -16.82 10.77
C GLU A 182 -13.39 -16.28 9.35
N LEU A 183 -13.53 -14.96 9.16
CA LEU A 183 -13.29 -14.32 7.86
C LEU A 183 -11.81 -14.21 7.48
N ALA A 184 -10.88 -14.40 8.42
CA ALA A 184 -9.46 -14.21 8.16
C ALA A 184 -8.92 -15.16 7.09
N GLN A 185 -9.27 -16.44 7.17
CA GLN A 185 -8.85 -17.44 6.18
C GLN A 185 -9.45 -17.15 4.79
N SER A 186 -10.75 -16.81 4.73
CA SER A 186 -11.39 -16.45 3.47
C SER A 186 -10.81 -15.15 2.87
N ASN A 187 -10.42 -14.20 3.71
CA ASN A 187 -9.77 -12.96 3.25
C ASN A 187 -8.39 -13.25 2.64
N GLU A 188 -7.61 -14.13 3.24
CA GLU A 188 -6.31 -14.56 2.72
C GLU A 188 -6.47 -15.23 1.34
N GLU A 189 -7.41 -16.17 1.21
CA GLU A 189 -7.72 -16.83 -0.08
C GLU A 189 -8.13 -15.82 -1.16
N MET A 190 -8.99 -14.86 -0.84
CA MET A 190 -9.40 -13.81 -1.79
C MET A 190 -8.26 -12.86 -2.12
N HIS A 191 -7.38 -12.56 -1.16
CA HIS A 191 -6.20 -11.74 -1.40
C HIS A 191 -5.21 -12.44 -2.34
N GLU A 192 -4.93 -13.72 -2.13
CA GLU A 192 -4.07 -14.52 -3.03
C GLU A 192 -4.65 -14.60 -4.44
N SER A 193 -5.95 -14.85 -4.56
CA SER A 193 -6.67 -14.85 -5.84
C SER A 193 -6.54 -13.50 -6.55
N PHE A 194 -6.74 -12.39 -5.83
CA PHE A 194 -6.53 -11.05 -6.35
C PHE A 194 -5.09 -10.86 -6.85
N MET A 195 -4.09 -11.20 -6.04
CA MET A 195 -2.67 -11.02 -6.41
C MET A 195 -2.31 -11.82 -7.65
N LYS A 196 -2.83 -13.04 -7.78
CA LYS A 196 -2.64 -13.89 -8.97
C LYS A 196 -3.22 -13.23 -10.22
N TRP A 197 -4.49 -12.82 -10.19
CA TRP A 197 -5.18 -12.29 -11.37
C TRP A 197 -4.72 -10.88 -11.72
N GLU A 198 -4.48 -10.02 -10.74
CA GLU A 198 -3.92 -8.69 -10.95
C GLU A 198 -2.50 -8.81 -11.53
N GLY A 199 -1.67 -9.70 -11.00
CA GLY A 199 -0.35 -9.97 -11.55
C GLY A 199 -0.39 -10.51 -12.98
N ALA A 200 -1.40 -11.31 -13.36
CA ALA A 200 -1.61 -11.74 -14.74
C ALA A 200 -2.00 -10.55 -15.64
N ARG A 201 -2.98 -9.74 -15.20
CA ARG A 201 -3.45 -8.55 -15.92
C ARG A 201 -2.33 -7.55 -16.17
N THR A 202 -1.57 -7.17 -15.13
CA THR A 202 -0.46 -6.22 -15.26
C THR A 202 0.64 -6.73 -16.19
N ARG A 203 0.94 -8.03 -16.16
CA ARG A 203 1.93 -8.64 -17.07
C ARG A 203 1.44 -8.60 -18.53
N ALA A 204 0.18 -8.95 -18.77
CA ALA A 204 -0.42 -8.89 -20.11
C ALA A 204 -0.43 -7.44 -20.62
N GLU A 205 -0.94 -6.49 -19.83
CA GLU A 205 -0.95 -5.06 -20.14
C GLU A 205 0.46 -4.52 -20.47
N SER A 206 1.46 -4.87 -19.66
CA SER A 206 2.85 -4.45 -19.89
C SER A 206 3.44 -5.03 -21.16
N ARG A 207 3.08 -6.27 -21.54
CA ARG A 207 3.53 -6.89 -22.80
C ARG A 207 2.85 -6.21 -23.99
N THR A 208 1.53 -6.01 -23.93
CA THR A 208 0.74 -5.33 -24.95
C THR A 208 1.25 -3.91 -25.18
N MET A 209 1.50 -3.14 -24.11
CA MET A 209 2.05 -1.79 -24.21
C MET A 209 3.43 -1.78 -24.84
N ARG A 210 4.32 -2.71 -24.47
CA ARG A 210 5.66 -2.81 -25.08
C ARG A 210 5.60 -3.13 -26.56
N LEU A 211 4.75 -4.07 -26.98
CA LEU A 211 4.58 -4.42 -28.39
C LEU A 211 3.93 -3.27 -29.18
N SER A 212 2.91 -2.62 -28.61
CA SER A 212 2.26 -1.45 -29.21
C SER A 212 3.27 -0.32 -29.45
N ASN A 213 4.08 0.01 -28.44
CA ASN A 213 5.11 1.03 -28.55
C ASN A 213 6.21 0.62 -29.53
N ALA A 214 6.60 -0.66 -29.56
CA ALA A 214 7.57 -1.17 -30.51
C ALA A 214 7.06 -1.09 -31.95
N LEU A 215 5.78 -1.38 -32.19
CA LEU A 215 5.14 -1.29 -33.50
C LEU A 215 5.09 0.16 -33.98
N SER A 216 4.56 1.08 -33.15
CA SER A 216 4.51 2.51 -33.46
C SER A 216 5.91 3.06 -33.73
N SER A 217 6.88 2.79 -32.86
CA SER A 217 8.27 3.19 -33.08
C SER A 217 8.86 2.57 -34.35
N SER A 218 8.42 1.37 -34.75
CA SER A 218 8.86 0.74 -35.99
C SER A 218 8.28 1.46 -37.21
N GLN A 219 6.99 1.80 -37.18
CA GLN A 219 6.30 2.52 -38.24
C GLN A 219 6.92 3.92 -38.45
N ASP A 220 7.12 4.68 -37.37
CA ASP A 220 7.76 5.99 -37.43
C ASP A 220 9.17 5.91 -38.03
N ALA A 221 9.95 4.88 -37.60
CA ALA A 221 11.28 4.65 -38.13
C ALA A 221 11.25 4.25 -39.61
N LEU A 222 10.27 3.44 -40.03
CA LEU A 222 10.10 3.07 -41.44
C LEU A 222 9.82 4.30 -42.29
N GLU A 223 8.90 5.15 -41.88
CA GLU A 223 8.59 6.39 -42.60
C GLU A 223 9.82 7.29 -42.70
N PHE A 224 10.48 7.55 -41.57
CA PHE A 224 11.67 8.40 -41.52
C PHE A 224 12.81 7.88 -42.42
N TRP A 225 13.17 6.60 -42.29
CA TRP A 225 14.30 6.05 -43.03
C TRP A 225 13.97 5.78 -44.50
N LYS A 226 12.71 5.48 -44.86
CA LYS A 226 12.29 5.34 -46.27
C LYS A 226 12.49 6.65 -47.01
N VAL A 227 11.93 7.73 -46.47
CA VAL A 227 12.08 9.09 -47.04
C VAL A 227 13.55 9.46 -47.19
N ARG A 228 14.39 9.12 -46.19
CA ARG A 228 15.81 9.48 -46.21
C ARG A 228 16.62 8.66 -47.21
N VAL A 229 16.32 7.36 -47.36
CA VAL A 229 16.94 6.47 -48.37
C VAL A 229 16.52 6.85 -49.79
N GLU A 230 15.24 7.20 -50.00
CA GLU A 230 14.70 7.62 -51.30
C GLU A 230 15.32 8.93 -51.78
N ASN A 231 15.50 9.90 -50.89
CA ASN A 231 16.07 11.21 -51.22
C ASN A 231 17.60 11.27 -51.16
N ASP A 232 18.26 10.18 -50.77
CA ASP A 232 19.71 10.08 -50.57
C ASP A 232 20.29 11.17 -49.63
N ASP A 233 19.49 11.64 -48.68
CA ASP A 233 19.80 12.75 -47.79
C ASP A 233 20.50 12.23 -46.53
N PHE A 234 21.83 12.22 -46.49
CA PHE A 234 22.62 11.71 -45.34
C PHE A 234 23.72 12.67 -44.87
N ASP A 235 23.82 13.83 -45.48
CA ASP A 235 24.94 14.76 -45.27
C ASP A 235 25.01 15.28 -43.83
N ASP A 236 23.85 15.50 -43.21
CA ASP A 236 23.71 15.92 -41.81
C ASP A 236 24.28 14.90 -40.82
N LEU A 237 24.05 13.59 -41.06
CA LEU A 237 24.54 12.49 -40.23
C LEU A 237 26.06 12.35 -40.32
N LEU A 238 26.66 12.85 -41.40
CA LEU A 238 28.09 12.79 -41.63
C LEU A 238 28.85 14.04 -41.15
N ILE A 239 28.17 15.09 -40.65
CA ILE A 239 28.80 16.35 -40.23
C ILE A 239 29.96 16.11 -39.25
N ASP A 240 29.72 15.32 -38.19
CA ASP A 240 30.73 15.05 -37.17
C ASP A 240 31.91 14.22 -37.71
N ALA A 241 31.62 13.22 -38.55
CA ALA A 241 32.63 12.38 -39.18
C ALA A 241 33.49 13.19 -40.15
N ASN A 242 32.87 14.03 -40.96
CA ASN A 242 33.53 14.96 -41.88
C ASN A 242 34.39 15.98 -41.11
N ARG A 243 33.89 16.52 -40.00
CA ARG A 243 34.65 17.45 -39.15
C ARG A 243 35.94 16.81 -38.64
N VAL A 244 35.85 15.60 -38.09
CA VAL A 244 37.03 14.87 -37.57
C VAL A 244 37.98 14.51 -38.71
N ARG A 245 37.47 14.02 -39.84
CA ARG A 245 38.27 13.69 -41.02
C ARG A 245 39.05 14.89 -41.56
N ASN A 246 38.47 16.09 -41.50
CA ASN A 246 39.09 17.34 -41.91
C ASN A 246 40.06 17.92 -40.86
N GLY A 247 40.42 17.16 -39.82
CA GLY A 247 41.35 17.59 -38.76
C GLY A 247 40.69 18.40 -37.64
N GLY A 248 39.36 18.50 -37.63
CA GLY A 248 38.60 19.19 -36.58
C GLY A 248 38.46 18.36 -35.29
N GLN A 249 38.05 19.03 -34.22
CA GLN A 249 37.87 18.40 -32.91
C GLN A 249 36.74 17.36 -32.91
N SER A 250 36.90 16.27 -32.15
CA SER A 250 35.83 15.28 -31.94
C SER A 250 34.69 15.84 -31.08
N SER A 251 33.49 15.29 -31.20
CA SER A 251 32.31 15.74 -30.42
C SER A 251 32.57 15.64 -28.91
N LYS A 252 33.35 14.64 -28.48
CA LYS A 252 33.79 14.48 -27.09
C LYS A 252 34.77 15.57 -26.65
N ALA A 253 35.69 15.98 -27.52
CA ALA A 253 36.60 17.10 -27.24
C ALA A 253 35.83 18.42 -27.14
N ILE A 254 34.91 18.68 -28.06
CA ILE A 254 34.03 19.88 -28.06
C ILE A 254 33.14 19.92 -26.81
N ALA A 255 32.56 18.78 -26.42
CA ALA A 255 31.73 18.72 -25.21
C ALA A 255 32.54 19.03 -23.94
N ARG A 256 33.79 18.56 -23.88
CA ARG A 256 34.71 18.86 -22.77
C ARG A 256 35.09 20.33 -22.72
N THR A 257 35.45 20.94 -23.86
CA THR A 257 35.78 22.37 -23.91
C THR A 257 34.58 23.23 -23.53
N ARG A 258 33.39 22.93 -24.06
CA ARG A 258 32.13 23.62 -23.68
C ARG A 258 31.80 23.49 -22.19
N LYS A 259 32.07 22.33 -21.59
CA LYS A 259 31.85 22.12 -20.15
C LYS A 259 32.78 23.04 -19.32
N ILE A 260 34.07 23.07 -19.67
CA ILE A 260 35.07 23.93 -19.01
C ILE A 260 34.74 25.42 -19.21
N GLU A 261 34.29 25.81 -20.40
CA GLU A 261 33.82 27.17 -20.69
C GLU A 261 32.56 27.54 -19.89
N LYS A 262 31.63 26.60 -19.69
CA LYS A 262 30.43 26.83 -18.88
C LYS A 262 30.77 26.99 -17.40
N GLU A 263 31.64 26.14 -16.87
CA GLU A 263 32.12 26.19 -15.48
C GLU A 263 32.91 27.48 -15.21
N SER A 264 33.74 27.92 -16.14
CA SER A 264 34.48 29.20 -16.02
C SER A 264 33.58 30.43 -16.12
N ARG A 265 32.49 30.40 -16.90
CA ARG A 265 31.50 31.49 -16.94
C ARG A 265 30.68 31.57 -15.65
N GLN A 266 30.24 30.42 -15.11
CA GLN A 266 29.54 30.38 -13.83
C GLN A 266 30.41 30.90 -12.66
N ASN A 267 31.70 30.56 -12.63
CA ASN A 267 32.62 31.11 -11.63
C ASN A 267 32.91 32.62 -11.79
N LYS A 268 32.74 33.18 -13.00
CA LYS A 268 32.86 34.63 -13.23
C LYS A 268 31.61 35.39 -12.80
N ASP A 269 30.41 34.86 -13.07
CA ASP A 269 29.16 35.49 -12.64
C ASP A 269 29.04 35.51 -11.10
N LEU A 270 29.50 34.45 -10.41
CA LEU A 270 29.56 34.40 -8.95
C LEU A 270 30.62 35.33 -8.33
N GLY A 271 31.59 35.79 -9.12
CA GLY A 271 32.64 36.71 -8.68
C GLY A 271 32.35 38.20 -8.91
N VAL A 272 31.22 38.53 -9.55
CA VAL A 272 30.79 39.93 -9.80
C VAL A 272 29.69 40.37 -8.81
N GLU A 273 29.14 39.47 -8.00
CA GLU A 273 28.22 39.81 -6.90
C GLU A 273 28.93 40.18 -5.57
N GLU A 274 30.28 40.16 -5.52
CA GLU A 274 31.07 40.48 -4.32
C GLU A 274 31.93 41.78 -4.43
N GLU A 275 31.59 42.72 -5.32
CA GLU A 275 32.14 44.11 -5.28
C GLU A 275 31.07 45.19 -5.18
#